data_AF-K1PFR3-F1
#
_entry.id   AF-K1PFR3-F1
#
_cell.length_a   1.000
_cell.length_b   1.000
_cell.length_c   1.000
_cell.angle_alpha   90.00
_cell.angle_beta   90.00
_cell.angle_gamma   90.00
#
_symmetry.space_group_name_H-M   'P 1'
#
loop_
_entity.id
_entity.type
_entity.pdbx_description
1 polymer ?
#
loop_
_entity_poly.entity_id
_entity_poly.type
_entity_poly.pdbx_seq_one_letter_code
_entity_poly.pdbx_strand_id
1 'polypeptide(L)'
;MFEDVSGFGAWHRRWSALQGNKLCFWKYPDEETRKEPMGIIDLKRCVTEKVGLIPRDICARPNTFELVTVRQPRRGEEDTLVSKTYNTMTSIRFKMTDPVKSGQEN
;
A
#
# COMPACT_ATOMS: atom_id res chain seq x y z
N MET A 1 3.00 -5.63 -4.07
CA MET A 1 2.37 -5.09 -2.86
C MET A 1 2.61 -6.07 -1.72
N PHE A 2 3.01 -5.58 -0.56
CA PHE A 2 3.16 -6.37 0.65
C PHE A 2 1.79 -6.49 1.34
N GLU A 3 1.44 -7.70 1.76
CA GLU A 3 0.17 -8.01 2.43
C GLU A 3 0.44 -8.88 3.66
N ASP A 4 -0.39 -8.74 4.67
CA ASP A 4 -0.46 -9.69 5.78
C ASP A 4 -1.39 -10.84 5.41
N VAL A 5 -0.85 -12.06 5.41
CA VAL A 5 -1.58 -13.29 5.14
C VAL A 5 -1.46 -14.17 6.39
N SER A 6 -2.47 -14.10 7.25
CA SER A 6 -2.57 -14.89 8.49
C SER A 6 -1.39 -14.71 9.44
N GLY A 7 -0.88 -13.48 9.58
CA GLY A 7 0.27 -13.15 10.43
C GLY A 7 1.62 -13.29 9.73
N PHE A 8 1.63 -13.66 8.44
CA PHE A 8 2.84 -13.80 7.63
C PHE A 8 2.88 -12.75 6.53
N GLY A 9 4.05 -12.13 6.36
CA GLY A 9 4.27 -11.15 5.31
C GLY A 9 4.42 -11.81 3.94
N ALA A 10 3.57 -11.45 2.99
CA ALA A 10 3.62 -11.95 1.62
C ALA A 10 3.72 -10.82 0.59
N TRP A 11 4.43 -11.07 -0.50
CA TRP A 11 4.51 -10.14 -1.63
C TRP A 11 3.65 -10.64 -2.79
N HIS A 12 2.63 -9.87 -3.14
CA HIS A 12 1.77 -10.15 -4.28
C HIS A 12 2.02 -9.17 -5.43
N ARG A 13 2.09 -9.69 -6.65
CA ARG A 13 2.03 -8.87 -7.86
C ARG A 13 0.58 -8.42 -8.05
N ARG A 14 0.37 -7.10 -8.19
CA ARG A 14 -0.95 -6.49 -8.39
C ARG A 14 -0.89 -5.58 -9.60
N TRP A 15 -1.98 -5.56 -10.38
CA TRP A 15 -2.23 -4.47 -11.31
C TRP A 15 -2.75 -3.29 -10.51
N SER A 16 -2.17 -2.10 -10.66
CA SER A 16 -2.59 -0.91 -9.91
C SER A 16 -2.79 0.25 -10.88
N ALA A 17 -3.91 0.95 -10.75
CA ALA A 17 -4.24 2.11 -11.57
C ALA A 17 -4.60 3.30 -10.68
N LEU A 18 -4.10 4.48 -11.03
CA LEU A 18 -4.46 5.72 -10.37
C LEU A 18 -5.71 6.29 -11.01
N GLN A 19 -6.80 6.37 -10.25
CA GLN A 19 -8.09 6.89 -10.68
C GLN A 19 -8.45 8.10 -9.81
N GLY A 20 -8.15 9.30 -10.31
CA GLY A 20 -8.25 10.53 -9.53
C GLY A 20 -7.33 10.50 -8.31
N ASN A 21 -7.90 10.60 -7.10
CA ASN A 21 -7.16 10.52 -5.83
C ASN A 21 -7.11 9.11 -5.22
N LYS A 22 -7.46 8.07 -5.98
CA LYS A 22 -7.53 6.69 -5.50
C LYS A 22 -6.56 5.82 -6.28
N LEU A 23 -5.69 5.10 -5.56
CA LEU A 23 -4.91 4.04 -6.16
C LEU A 23 -5.67 2.73 -5.97
N CYS A 24 -6.26 2.25 -7.06
CA CYS A 24 -7.06 1.02 -7.10
C CYS A 24 -6.18 -0.14 -7.57
N PHE A 25 -6.38 -1.34 -7.04
CA PHE A 25 -5.60 -2.50 -7.43
C PHE A 25 -6.40 -3.80 -7.60
N TRP A 26 -5.95 -4.61 -8.55
CA TRP A 26 -6.53 -5.88 -8.99
C TRP A 26 -5.46 -6.98 -9.06
N LYS A 27 -5.89 -8.22 -9.32
CA LYS A 27 -4.95 -9.33 -9.55
C LYS A 27 -4.35 -9.23 -10.94
N TYR A 28 -5.14 -8.86 -11.94
CA TYR A 28 -4.74 -8.79 -13.35
C TYR A 28 -5.26 -7.52 -14.03
N PRO A 29 -4.61 -7.06 -15.13
CA PRO A 29 -5.03 -5.83 -15.83
C PRO A 29 -6.43 -5.89 -16.44
N ASP A 30 -6.85 -7.04 -16.95
CA ASP A 30 -8.16 -7.21 -17.58
C ASP A 30 -9.32 -7.09 -16.58
N GLU A 31 -9.04 -7.21 -15.28
CA GLU A 31 -10.05 -7.09 -14.23
C GLU A 31 -10.50 -5.64 -14.00
N GLU A 32 -9.68 -4.64 -14.36
CA GLU A 32 -9.97 -3.21 -14.11
C GLU A 32 -11.30 -2.75 -14.73
N THR A 33 -11.64 -3.26 -15.91
CA THR A 33 -12.88 -2.90 -16.63
C THR A 33 -14.03 -3.88 -16.36
N ARG A 34 -13.77 -4.96 -15.63
CA ARG A 34 -14.72 -6.09 -15.48
C ARG A 34 -15.28 -6.22 -14.07
N LYS A 35 -14.55 -5.76 -13.05
CA LYS A 35 -15.00 -5.84 -11.65
C LYS A 35 -14.38 -4.75 -10.78
N GLU A 36 -14.98 -4.56 -9.62
CA GLU A 36 -14.46 -3.69 -8.57
C GLU A 36 -13.04 -4.07 -8.14
N PRO A 37 -12.21 -3.09 -7.73
CA PRO A 37 -10.86 -3.33 -7.26
C PRO A 37 -10.85 -4.20 -6.01
N MET A 38 -9.80 -5.02 -5.88
CA MET A 38 -9.54 -5.80 -4.68
C MET A 38 -9.27 -4.91 -3.46
N GLY A 39 -8.76 -3.71 -3.69
CA GLY A 39 -8.61 -2.69 -2.67
C GLY A 39 -8.32 -1.33 -3.26
N ILE A 40 -8.52 -0.32 -2.43
CA ILE A 40 -8.38 1.09 -2.78
C ILE A 40 -7.54 1.77 -1.71
N ILE A 41 -6.50 2.48 -2.13
CA ILE A 41 -5.75 3.40 -1.29
C ILE A 41 -6.26 4.81 -1.59
N ASP A 42 -6.99 5.40 -0.66
CA ASP A 42 -7.45 6.79 -0.76
C ASP A 42 -6.29 7.74 -0.43
N LEU A 43 -5.74 8.38 -1.45
CA LEU A 43 -4.59 9.27 -1.31
C LEU A 43 -4.93 10.56 -0.57
N LYS A 44 -6.21 10.94 -0.43
CA LYS A 44 -6.61 12.07 0.42
C LYS A 44 -6.39 11.79 1.91
N ARG A 45 -6.28 10.51 2.28
CA ARG A 45 -5.97 10.06 3.64
C ARG A 45 -4.49 9.72 3.83
N CYS A 46 -3.68 9.90 2.78
CA CYS A 46 -2.25 9.66 2.84
C CYS A 46 -1.58 10.76 3.67
N VAL A 47 -0.75 10.34 4.62
CA VAL A 47 0.06 11.24 5.45
C VAL A 47 1.54 11.22 5.06
N THR A 48 1.90 10.42 4.05
CA THR A 48 3.24 10.42 3.46
C THR A 48 3.43 11.69 2.63
N GLU A 49 4.21 12.65 3.13
CA GLU A 49 4.46 13.92 2.44
C GLU A 49 5.30 13.76 1.17
N LYS A 50 6.33 12.92 1.23
CA LYS A 50 7.22 12.62 0.10
C LYS A 50 7.34 11.12 -0.07
N VAL A 51 6.94 10.63 -1.23
CA VAL A 51 7.08 9.21 -1.57
C VAL A 51 8.51 8.95 -1.99
N GLY A 52 9.18 8.04 -1.30
CA GLY A 52 10.57 7.67 -1.56
C GLY A 52 10.82 6.19 -1.33
N LEU A 53 11.99 5.72 -1.76
CA LEU A 53 12.41 4.35 -1.53
C LEU A 53 12.62 4.10 -0.04
N ILE A 54 12.13 2.95 0.43
CA ILE A 54 12.37 2.47 1.78
C ILE A 54 13.84 2.04 1.88
N PRO A 55 14.56 2.47 2.93
CA PRO A 55 15.90 1.99 3.25
C PRO A 55 15.98 0.45 3.33
N ARG A 56 17.11 -0.12 2.88
CA ARG A 56 17.26 -1.59 2.76
C ARG A 56 17.33 -2.34 4.09
N ASP A 57 17.72 -1.65 5.15
CA ASP A 57 17.67 -2.14 6.54
C ASP A 57 16.22 -2.29 7.04
N ILE A 58 15.27 -1.52 6.51
CA ILE A 58 13.84 -1.63 6.81
C ILE A 58 13.15 -2.62 5.86
N CYS A 59 13.51 -2.62 4.57
CA CYS A 59 12.96 -3.54 3.59
C CYS A 59 14.02 -4.00 2.59
N ALA A 60 14.40 -5.28 2.66
CA ALA A 60 15.41 -5.85 1.76
C ALA A 60 14.98 -5.88 0.28
N ARG A 61 13.68 -5.74 -0.01
CA ARG A 61 13.16 -5.80 -1.39
C ARG A 61 13.49 -4.49 -2.12
N PRO A 62 14.27 -4.53 -3.21
CA PRO A 62 14.68 -3.33 -3.93
C PRO A 62 13.48 -2.60 -4.52
N ASN A 63 13.65 -1.30 -4.80
CA ASN A 63 12.64 -0.43 -5.42
C ASN A 63 11.29 -0.43 -4.67
N THR A 64 11.32 -0.65 -3.36
CA THR A 64 10.12 -0.61 -2.53
C THR A 64 9.94 0.80 -2.00
N PHE A 65 8.73 1.33 -2.12
CA PHE A 65 8.31 2.57 -1.49
C PHE A 65 7.13 2.28 -0.54
N GLU A 66 6.87 3.22 0.39
CA GLU A 66 5.77 3.13 1.34
C GLU A 66 4.80 4.31 1.17
N LEU A 67 3.50 4.01 1.26
CA LEU A 67 2.44 4.98 1.50
C LEU A 67 1.78 4.67 2.84
N VAL A 68 1.53 5.70 3.64
CA VAL A 68 0.84 5.56 4.93
C VAL A 68 -0.46 6.33 4.86
N THR A 69 -1.59 5.66 5.14
CA THR A 69 -2.88 6.33 5.34
C THR A 69 -3.32 6.25 6.79
N VAL A 70 -4.14 7.22 7.20
CA VAL A 70 -4.75 7.23 8.53
C VAL A 70 -6.28 7.28 8.42
N ARG A 71 -6.95 6.63 9.37
CA ARG A 71 -8.40 6.72 9.54
C ARG A 71 -8.78 6.53 11.00
N GLN A 72 -10.05 6.72 11.32
CA GLN A 72 -10.57 6.37 12.65
C GLN A 72 -10.45 4.85 12.90
N PRO A 73 -10.18 4.42 14.14
CA PRO A 73 -10.18 3.01 14.53
C PRO A 73 -11.54 2.37 14.33
N ARG A 74 -11.55 1.09 13.91
CA ARG A 74 -12.76 0.27 13.91
C ARG A 74 -12.82 -0.56 15.20
N ARG A 75 -14.02 -0.75 15.73
CA ARG A 75 -14.22 -1.54 16.95
C ARG A 75 -13.80 -2.99 16.70
N GLY A 76 -12.94 -3.53 17.57
CA GLY A 76 -12.43 -4.90 17.46
C GLY A 76 -11.40 -5.08 16.35
N GLU A 77 -10.81 -4.00 15.83
CA GLU A 77 -9.71 -4.08 14.89
C GLU A 77 -8.42 -4.47 15.61
N GLU A 78 -7.79 -5.54 15.14
CA GLU A 78 -6.49 -6.01 15.62
C GLU A 78 -5.35 -5.45 14.74
N ASP A 79 -4.17 -5.37 15.33
CA ASP A 79 -2.97 -4.99 14.60
C ASP A 79 -2.58 -6.10 13.61
N THR A 80 -2.08 -5.69 12.45
CA THR A 80 -1.56 -6.59 11.41
C THR A 80 -0.14 -6.16 11.05
N LEU A 81 0.54 -6.91 10.18
CA LEU A 81 1.84 -6.50 9.66
C LEU A 81 1.79 -5.18 8.85
N VAL A 82 0.60 -4.76 8.41
CA VAL A 82 0.38 -3.57 7.60
C VAL A 82 -0.47 -2.50 8.28
N SER A 83 -1.13 -2.79 9.39
CA SER A 83 -1.97 -1.84 10.13
C SER A 83 -1.61 -1.79 11.60
N LYS A 84 -1.60 -0.58 12.16
CA LYS A 84 -1.44 -0.37 13.60
C LYS A 84 -2.50 0.60 14.12
N THR A 85 -3.25 0.16 15.13
CA THR A 85 -4.30 0.94 15.77
C THR A 85 -3.79 1.58 17.06
N TYR A 86 -4.07 2.86 17.21
CA TYR A 86 -3.82 3.68 18.39
C TYR A 86 -5.16 4.17 18.94
N ASN A 87 -5.13 4.82 20.11
CA ASN A 87 -6.35 5.27 20.81
C ASN A 87 -7.32 6.08 19.93
N THR A 88 -6.81 6.89 19.00
CA THR A 88 -7.63 7.82 18.20
C THR A 88 -7.50 7.62 16.69
N MET A 89 -6.60 6.75 16.23
CA MET A 89 -6.36 6.54 14.79
C MET A 89 -5.83 5.14 14.50
N THR A 90 -6.13 4.63 13.31
CA THR A 90 -5.46 3.48 12.72
C THR A 90 -4.63 3.94 11.54
N SER A 91 -3.35 3.58 11.58
CA SER A 91 -2.42 3.76 10.46
C SER A 91 -2.39 2.49 9.62
N ILE A 92 -2.38 2.64 8.29
CA ILE A 92 -2.24 1.55 7.33
C ILE A 92 -1.04 1.86 6.43
N ARG A 93 -0.05 0.97 6.41
CA ARG A 93 1.18 1.06 5.63
C ARG A 93 1.11 0.15 4.41
N PHE A 94 1.10 0.76 3.25
CA PHE A 94 1.14 0.07 1.97
C PHE A 94 2.57 0.09 1.43
N LYS A 95 3.23 -1.08 1.43
CA LYS A 95 4.54 -1.25 0.78
C LYS A 95 4.36 -1.80 -0.62
N MET A 96 4.91 -1.11 -1.62
CA MET A 96 4.79 -1.48 -3.03
C MET A 96 6.15 -1.44 -3.68
N THR A 97 6.38 -2.37 -4.61
CA THR A 97 7.63 -2.43 -5.37
C THR A 97 7.34 -2.07 -6.81
N ASP A 98 8.07 -1.10 -7.36
CA ASP A 98 8.07 -0.81 -8.79
C ASP A 98 9.08 -1.74 -9.49
N PRO A 99 8.63 -2.61 -10.42
CA PRO A 99 9.53 -3.46 -11.19
C PRO A 99 10.43 -2.67 -12.14
N VAL A 100 10.05 -1.44 -12.51
CA VAL A 100 10.88 -0.56 -13.33
C VAL A 100 11.63 0.38 -12.41
N LYS A 101 12.93 0.59 -12.63
CA LYS A 101 13.58 1.79 -12.12
C LYS A 101 12.97 2.95 -12.88
N SER A 102 11.87 3.53 -12.39
CA SER A 102 11.50 4.89 -12.75
C SER A 102 12.76 5.73 -12.47
N GLY A 103 13.32 6.29 -13.54
CA GLY A 103 14.63 6.94 -13.51
C GLY A 103 14.68 7.96 -12.39
N GLN A 104 15.83 8.03 -11.71
CA GLN A 104 16.24 9.29 -11.12
C GLN A 104 16.31 10.29 -12.28
N GLU A 105 15.26 11.07 -12.50
CA GLU A 105 15.40 12.31 -13.24
C GLU A 105 16.24 13.25 -12.36
N ASN A 106 17.30 13.77 -12.97
CA ASN A 106 18.35 14.59 -12.36
C ASN A 106 17.82 15.87 -11.69
#